data_AF-A0A6N0DZI8-F1
#
_entry.id   AF-A0A6N0DZI8-F1
#
_cell.length_a   1.000
_cell.length_b   1.000
_cell.length_c   1.000
_cell.angle_alpha   90.00
_cell.angle_beta   90.00
_cell.angle_gamma   90.00
#
_symmetry.space_group_name_H-M   'P 1'
#
loop_
_entity.id
_entity.type
_entity.pdbx_description
1 polymer ?
#
loop_
_entity_poly.entity_id
_entity_poly.type
_entity_poly.pdbx_seq_one_letter_code
_entity_poly.pdbx_strand_id
1 'polypeptide(L)'
;MARYPQIRPGHLALFALVFLAPLLATLSPASAFQSGNWYGNANYEDDGSFRDCTMTATYQSGITLGFIISRDYDWGMVLVNDGWNLKVGSAQDISLEIDDRPKISAIAKVIDSKGIVIPLENSDEVLDAMRHGHLLTVHTGSGDLEFELHGSSTAIQALATCVKQQLAMEKNGGPGGGAFADLQAEPDEAEADDTKLFHGSEAIVFASNLLADAGITDYTMLDPDKNPLSGFDVVWTYSNGLIGALTGYKNMQDVDLDEAADIMISDDAKSCTGNFSSGKKMAGPVGSVNIRRLYTACRGDADPIEIHYTLFKTPAGHIIQIAHIRLDDKQVPPDELANADDAFLAPPVVGDM
;
A
#
# COMPACT_ATOMS: atom_id res chain seq x y z
N MET A 1 -71.71 -34.79 58.34
CA MET A 1 -70.24 -34.81 58.31
C MET A 1 -69.81 -35.29 56.94
N ALA A 2 -69.20 -34.38 56.18
CA ALA A 2 -69.08 -34.43 54.73
C ALA A 2 -68.05 -35.47 54.26
N ARG A 3 -68.44 -36.24 53.23
CA ARG A 3 -67.56 -37.13 52.46
C ARG A 3 -66.88 -36.31 51.36
N TYR A 4 -65.56 -36.41 51.28
CA TYR A 4 -64.72 -35.85 50.22
C TYR A 4 -65.08 -36.45 48.85
N PRO A 5 -65.21 -35.65 47.78
CA PRO A 5 -65.19 -36.16 46.42
C PRO A 5 -63.75 -36.25 45.88
N GLN A 6 -63.45 -37.42 45.29
CA GLN A 6 -62.27 -37.71 44.47
C GLN A 6 -62.34 -36.94 43.15
N ILE A 7 -61.31 -36.16 42.82
CA ILE A 7 -61.13 -35.53 41.51
C ILE A 7 -59.96 -36.22 40.80
N ARG A 8 -60.24 -36.71 39.59
CA ARG A 8 -59.33 -37.42 38.68
C ARG A 8 -58.21 -36.49 38.16
N PRO A 9 -57.03 -37.03 37.79
CA PRO A 9 -55.93 -36.24 37.25
C PRO A 9 -56.26 -35.83 35.81
N GLY A 10 -56.50 -34.54 35.60
CA GLY A 10 -56.52 -33.91 34.27
C GLY A 10 -55.10 -33.48 33.90
N HIS A 11 -54.70 -33.82 32.68
CA HIS A 11 -53.42 -33.54 32.04
C HIS A 11 -52.88 -32.12 32.35
N LEU A 12 -51.79 -32.03 33.11
CA LEU A 12 -50.94 -30.84 33.11
C LEU A 12 -50.11 -30.86 31.82
N ALA A 13 -50.49 -30.02 30.87
CA ALA A 13 -49.64 -29.64 29.75
C ALA A 13 -48.43 -28.88 30.31
N LEU A 14 -47.26 -29.51 30.25
CA LEU A 14 -45.98 -28.91 30.61
C LEU A 14 -45.61 -27.92 29.50
N PHE A 15 -45.94 -26.63 29.68
CA PHE A 15 -45.39 -25.56 28.86
C PHE A 15 -43.91 -25.41 29.25
N ALA A 16 -43.03 -26.06 28.49
CA ALA A 16 -41.60 -25.79 28.54
C ALA A 16 -41.36 -24.38 27.97
N LEU A 17 -41.23 -23.38 28.86
CA LEU A 17 -40.64 -22.10 28.51
C LEU A 17 -39.17 -22.35 28.15
N VAL A 18 -38.90 -22.48 26.86
CA VAL A 18 -37.55 -22.30 26.30
C VAL A 18 -37.20 -20.83 26.52
N PHE A 19 -36.39 -20.55 27.56
CA PHE A 19 -35.70 -19.28 27.68
C PHE A 19 -34.67 -19.21 26.54
N LEU A 20 -35.08 -18.59 25.43
CA LEU A 20 -34.18 -18.16 24.38
C LEU A 20 -33.34 -17.04 25.00
N ALA A 21 -32.16 -17.38 25.53
CA ALA A 21 -31.17 -16.38 25.87
C ALA A 21 -30.77 -15.68 24.56
N PRO A 22 -30.95 -14.35 24.43
CA PRO A 22 -30.40 -13.65 23.29
C PRO A 22 -28.89 -13.74 23.42
N LEU A 23 -28.27 -14.53 22.55
CA LEU A 23 -26.85 -14.45 22.28
C LEU A 23 -26.63 -13.05 21.69
N LEU A 24 -26.30 -12.08 22.54
CA LEU A 24 -25.73 -10.81 22.10
C LEU A 24 -24.37 -11.16 21.47
N ALA A 25 -24.40 -11.51 20.19
CA ALA A 25 -23.23 -11.45 19.35
C ALA A 25 -22.83 -9.98 19.35
N THR A 26 -21.80 -9.64 20.12
CA THR A 26 -21.07 -8.40 19.90
C THR A 26 -20.61 -8.45 18.44
N LEU A 27 -21.25 -7.65 17.58
CA LEU A 27 -20.72 -7.41 16.25
C LEU A 27 -19.32 -6.84 16.46
N SER A 28 -18.29 -7.67 16.29
CA SER A 28 -16.99 -7.14 15.91
C SER A 28 -17.24 -6.30 14.66
N PRO A 29 -16.73 -5.06 14.57
CA PRO A 29 -16.86 -4.30 13.35
C PRO A 29 -16.36 -5.18 12.21
N ALA A 30 -17.10 -5.22 11.10
CA ALA A 30 -16.85 -6.16 9.98
C ALA A 30 -15.43 -6.02 9.38
N SER A 31 -14.67 -5.02 9.82
CA SER A 31 -13.31 -4.67 9.47
C SER A 31 -12.23 -5.06 10.48
N ALA A 32 -12.57 -5.68 11.61
CA ALA A 32 -11.58 -6.09 12.61
C ALA A 32 -10.78 -7.33 12.16
N PHE A 33 -9.46 -7.30 12.33
CA PHE A 33 -8.55 -8.40 12.01
C PHE A 33 -7.51 -8.57 13.11
N GLN A 34 -6.85 -9.73 13.17
CA GLN A 34 -5.90 -10.04 14.24
C GLN A 34 -4.73 -10.87 13.71
N SER A 35 -3.53 -10.60 14.23
CA SER A 35 -2.32 -11.38 13.99
C SER A 35 -1.54 -11.52 15.29
N GLY A 36 -1.65 -12.67 15.95
CA GLY A 36 -1.02 -12.89 17.26
C GLY A 36 -1.61 -11.94 18.31
N ASN A 37 -0.76 -11.14 18.97
CA ASN A 37 -1.12 -10.10 19.94
C ASN A 37 -1.51 -8.76 19.30
N TRP A 38 -1.45 -8.66 17.97
CA TRP A 38 -1.78 -7.45 17.24
C TRP A 38 -3.26 -7.47 16.81
N TYR A 39 -3.96 -6.37 17.10
CA TYR A 39 -5.38 -6.17 16.82
C TYR A 39 -5.58 -5.00 15.87
N GLY A 40 -6.12 -5.29 14.71
CA GLY A 40 -6.30 -4.36 13.60
C GLY A 40 -7.76 -4.03 13.33
N ASN A 41 -7.99 -2.85 12.79
CA ASN A 41 -9.30 -2.42 12.31
C ASN A 41 -9.15 -1.43 11.14
N ALA A 42 -10.12 -1.45 10.23
CA ALA A 42 -10.33 -0.32 9.33
C ALA A 42 -11.06 0.80 10.05
N ASN A 43 -10.64 2.02 9.79
CA ASN A 43 -11.24 3.23 10.30
C ASN A 43 -11.80 4.05 9.14
N TYR A 44 -12.89 4.76 9.42
CA TYR A 44 -13.65 5.53 8.45
C TYR A 44 -13.84 6.95 8.97
N GLU A 45 -14.03 7.89 8.06
CA GLU A 45 -14.48 9.25 8.36
C GLU A 45 -15.96 9.26 8.77
N ASP A 46 -16.44 10.40 9.28
CA ASP A 46 -17.84 10.59 9.67
C ASP A 46 -18.83 10.40 8.50
N ASP A 47 -18.37 10.62 7.26
CA ASP A 47 -19.16 10.40 6.04
C ASP A 47 -19.18 8.94 5.56
N GLY A 48 -18.46 8.06 6.27
CA GLY A 48 -18.37 6.63 5.96
C GLY A 48 -17.28 6.27 4.95
N SER A 49 -16.52 7.23 4.43
CA SER A 49 -15.36 6.95 3.59
C SER A 49 -14.24 6.30 4.40
N PHE A 50 -13.55 5.34 3.79
CA PHE A 50 -12.39 4.67 4.35
C PHE A 50 -11.25 5.67 4.56
N ARG A 51 -10.69 5.69 5.77
CA ARG A 51 -9.64 6.64 6.15
C ARG A 51 -8.28 5.98 6.23
N ASP A 52 -8.20 4.90 7.00
CA ASP A 52 -6.95 4.19 7.29
C ASP A 52 -7.24 2.79 7.82
N CYS A 53 -6.25 1.91 7.76
CA CYS A 53 -6.22 0.75 8.63
C CYS A 53 -5.18 0.98 9.72
N THR A 54 -5.56 0.67 10.96
CA THR A 54 -4.67 0.73 12.12
C THR A 54 -4.55 -0.65 12.75
N MET A 55 -3.37 -1.02 13.22
CA MET A 55 -3.20 -2.21 14.03
C MET A 55 -2.28 -1.99 15.22
N THR A 56 -2.67 -2.52 16.37
CA THR A 56 -2.07 -2.19 17.67
C THR A 56 -1.75 -3.41 18.51
N ALA A 57 -0.73 -3.28 19.35
CA ALA A 57 -0.41 -4.21 20.43
C ALA A 57 -0.16 -3.43 21.72
N THR A 58 -0.72 -3.90 22.83
CA THR A 58 -0.55 -3.28 24.15
C THR A 58 0.54 -4.02 24.95
N TYR A 59 1.45 -3.25 25.53
CA TYR A 59 2.60 -3.76 26.27
C TYR A 59 2.38 -3.64 27.78
N GLN A 60 3.19 -4.38 28.56
CA GLN A 60 3.13 -4.35 30.03
C GLN A 60 3.41 -2.96 30.62
N SER A 61 4.10 -2.10 29.88
CA SER A 61 4.31 -0.68 30.23
C SER A 61 3.01 0.14 30.25
N GLY A 62 1.90 -0.42 29.74
CA GLY A 62 0.64 0.30 29.54
C GLY A 62 0.64 1.16 28.26
N ILE A 63 1.73 1.14 27.49
CA ILE A 63 1.78 1.77 26.18
C ILE A 63 1.22 0.81 25.13
N THR A 64 0.35 1.33 24.28
CA THR A 64 -0.08 0.69 23.06
C THR A 64 0.75 1.22 21.91
N LEU A 65 1.49 0.32 21.25
CA LEU A 65 2.17 0.60 19.98
C LEU A 65 1.22 0.20 18.85
N GLY A 66 1.17 1.02 17.82
CA GLY A 66 0.41 0.73 16.61
C GLY A 66 1.11 1.14 15.33
N PHE A 67 0.68 0.53 14.25
CA PHE A 67 0.98 0.92 12.89
C PHE A 67 -0.30 1.38 12.22
N ILE A 68 -0.17 2.40 11.38
CA ILE A 68 -1.26 2.94 10.57
C ILE A 68 -0.80 2.99 9.12
N ILE A 69 -1.69 2.63 8.21
CA ILE A 69 -1.56 2.88 6.79
C ILE A 69 -2.79 3.68 6.38
N SER A 70 -2.59 4.90 5.89
CA SER A 70 -3.69 5.72 5.37
C SER A 70 -4.28 5.12 4.09
N ARG A 71 -5.43 5.64 3.67
CA ARG A 71 -5.99 5.36 2.34
C ARG A 71 -5.03 5.67 1.19
N ASP A 72 -4.09 6.60 1.39
CA ASP A 72 -3.10 7.04 0.40
C ASP A 72 -1.78 6.23 0.49
N TYR A 73 -1.78 5.15 1.28
CA TYR A 73 -0.64 4.27 1.59
C TYR A 73 0.51 4.94 2.36
N ASP A 74 0.26 6.07 3.02
CA ASP A 74 1.22 6.66 3.94
C ASP A 74 1.32 5.83 5.23
N TRP A 75 2.55 5.51 5.61
CA TRP A 75 2.83 4.75 6.83
C TRP A 75 3.05 5.66 8.02
N GLY A 76 2.49 5.25 9.15
CA GLY A 76 2.76 5.87 10.44
C GLY A 76 2.92 4.84 11.54
N MET A 77 3.60 5.26 12.60
CA MET A 77 3.62 4.57 13.87
C MET A 77 2.86 5.42 14.91
N VAL A 78 2.10 4.77 15.78
CA VAL A 78 1.30 5.41 16.81
C VAL A 78 1.71 4.87 18.17
N LEU A 79 1.91 5.75 19.13
CA LEU A 79 2.08 5.37 20.54
C LEU A 79 0.96 6.01 21.35
N VAL A 80 0.28 5.21 22.18
CA VAL A 80 -0.81 5.67 23.04
C VAL A 80 -0.60 5.20 24.47
N ASN A 81 -0.81 6.07 25.45
CA ASN A 81 -0.83 5.70 26.87
C ASN A 81 -1.87 6.55 27.62
N ASP A 82 -2.77 5.88 28.34
CA ASP A 82 -3.85 6.56 29.09
C ASP A 82 -3.36 7.47 30.22
N GLY A 83 -2.13 7.26 30.69
CA GLY A 83 -1.48 8.10 31.70
C GLY A 83 -0.81 9.35 31.14
N TRP A 84 -0.74 9.51 29.81
CA TRP A 84 -0.15 10.70 29.20
C TRP A 84 -1.11 11.90 29.21
N ASN A 85 -0.53 13.10 29.31
CA ASN A 85 -1.24 14.38 29.21
C ASN A 85 -0.43 15.33 28.32
N LEU A 86 -0.38 14.99 27.04
CA LEU A 86 0.41 15.65 26.02
C LEU A 86 -0.26 16.94 25.54
N LYS A 87 0.57 17.87 25.05
CA LYS A 87 0.09 19.11 24.45
C LYS A 87 -0.21 18.88 22.96
N VAL A 88 -1.50 18.78 22.62
CA VAL A 88 -1.98 18.63 21.23
C VAL A 88 -1.41 19.74 20.35
N GLY A 89 -0.98 19.37 19.14
CA GLY A 89 -0.37 20.27 18.15
C GLY A 89 1.13 20.51 18.36
N SER A 90 1.73 19.98 19.42
CA SER A 90 3.19 19.98 19.58
C SER A 90 3.86 18.87 18.77
N ALA A 91 5.15 19.03 18.50
CA ALA A 91 6.00 18.03 17.86
C ALA A 91 7.28 17.81 18.67
N GLN A 92 7.87 16.63 18.56
CA GLN A 92 9.09 16.26 19.27
C GLN A 92 10.02 15.46 18.34
N ASP A 93 11.29 15.85 18.32
CA ASP A 93 12.32 15.06 17.66
C ASP A 93 12.60 13.79 18.48
N ILE A 94 12.56 12.66 17.79
CA ILE A 94 12.83 11.34 18.34
C ILE A 94 13.80 10.60 17.42
N SER A 95 14.30 9.46 17.88
CA SER A 95 14.95 8.51 16.99
C SER A 95 14.47 7.10 17.26
N LEU A 96 14.28 6.34 16.18
CA LEU A 96 13.92 4.93 16.20
C LEU A 96 15.18 4.10 16.06
N GLU A 97 15.37 3.14 16.94
CA GLU A 97 16.43 2.13 16.87
C GLU A 97 15.77 0.75 16.86
N ILE A 98 16.08 -0.09 15.87
CA ILE A 98 15.56 -1.45 15.81
C ILE A 98 16.75 -2.39 15.97
N ASP A 99 16.74 -3.17 17.05
CA ASP A 99 17.88 -3.95 17.53
C ASP A 99 19.14 -3.07 17.65
N ASP A 100 20.21 -3.38 16.92
CA ASP A 100 21.47 -2.62 16.87
C ASP A 100 21.66 -1.87 15.54
N ARG A 101 20.58 -1.62 14.78
CA ARG A 101 20.63 -0.89 13.49
C ARG A 101 20.85 0.61 13.70
N PRO A 102 21.38 1.34 12.68
CA PRO A 102 21.51 2.79 12.75
C PRO A 102 20.19 3.49 13.14
N LYS A 103 20.31 4.52 13.98
CA LYS A 103 19.13 5.27 14.45
C LYS A 103 18.51 6.06 13.31
N ILE A 104 17.20 5.96 13.18
CA ILE A 104 16.40 6.65 12.18
C ILE A 104 15.77 7.87 12.87
N SER A 105 16.14 9.08 12.42
CA SER A 105 15.53 10.31 12.93
C SER A 105 14.08 10.42 12.49
N ALA A 106 13.20 10.81 13.40
CA ALA A 106 11.78 11.01 13.10
C ALA A 106 11.20 12.15 13.95
N ILE A 107 10.05 12.68 13.51
CA ILE A 107 9.32 13.74 14.22
C ILE A 107 7.99 13.15 14.71
N ALA A 108 7.86 13.01 16.02
CA ALA A 108 6.60 12.63 16.66
C ALA A 108 5.67 13.85 16.73
N LYS A 109 4.42 13.69 16.27
CA LYS A 109 3.37 14.72 16.31
C LYS A 109 2.31 14.33 17.32
N VAL A 110 2.00 15.24 18.25
CA VAL A 110 0.92 15.05 19.23
C VAL A 110 -0.41 15.42 18.61
N ILE A 111 -1.18 14.42 18.19
CA ILE A 111 -2.52 14.62 17.62
C ILE A 111 -3.65 14.42 18.64
N ASP A 112 -3.36 13.74 19.75
CA ASP A 112 -4.28 13.53 20.86
C ASP A 112 -3.54 13.71 22.20
N SER A 113 -4.26 14.10 23.26
CA SER A 113 -3.67 14.29 24.59
C SER A 113 -3.01 13.02 25.17
N LYS A 114 -3.36 11.84 24.65
CA LYS A 114 -2.85 10.54 25.09
C LYS A 114 -2.00 9.82 24.05
N GLY A 115 -1.82 10.42 22.88
CA GLY A 115 -1.23 9.72 21.74
C GLY A 115 -0.39 10.60 20.83
N ILE A 116 0.62 9.97 20.25
CA ILE A 116 1.47 10.56 19.22
C ILE A 116 1.43 9.72 17.95
N VAL A 117 1.55 10.39 16.81
CA VAL A 117 1.77 9.78 15.50
C VAL A 117 3.14 10.18 15.00
N ILE A 118 3.87 9.20 14.49
CA ILE A 118 5.21 9.33 13.93
C ILE A 118 5.09 8.94 12.45
N PRO A 119 5.01 9.92 11.53
CA PRO A 119 5.06 9.63 10.10
C PRO A 119 6.37 8.92 9.74
N LEU A 120 6.29 7.86 8.93
CA LEU A 120 7.46 7.10 8.50
C LEU A 120 7.86 7.53 7.09
N GLU A 121 8.61 8.63 6.99
CA GLU A 121 9.03 9.22 5.71
C GLU A 121 9.97 8.30 4.88
N ASN A 122 10.76 7.45 5.56
CA ASN A 122 11.57 6.37 4.98
C ASN A 122 10.97 5.00 5.36
N SER A 123 9.71 4.78 4.98
CA SER A 123 8.94 3.61 5.41
C SER A 123 9.62 2.28 5.06
N ASP A 124 10.34 2.16 3.95
CA ASP A 124 11.00 0.90 3.56
C ASP A 124 12.02 0.40 4.58
N GLU A 125 12.94 1.26 4.99
CA GLU A 125 13.99 0.91 5.96
C GLU A 125 13.38 0.58 7.32
N VAL A 126 12.43 1.40 7.78
CA VAL A 126 11.78 1.21 9.09
C VAL A 126 10.92 -0.06 9.07
N LEU A 127 10.14 -0.30 8.02
CA LEU A 127 9.29 -1.48 7.92
C LEU A 127 10.09 -2.76 7.70
N ASP A 128 11.16 -2.74 6.90
CA ASP A 128 12.08 -3.88 6.78
C ASP A 128 12.70 -4.23 8.13
N ALA A 129 13.23 -3.21 8.83
CA ALA A 129 13.80 -3.39 10.15
C ALA A 129 12.76 -3.96 11.11
N MET A 130 11.52 -3.45 11.11
CA MET A 130 10.48 -3.93 12.02
C MET A 130 9.97 -5.33 11.70
N ARG A 131 9.91 -5.73 10.42
CA ARG A 131 9.52 -7.09 10.01
C ARG A 131 10.52 -8.15 10.48
N HIS A 132 11.81 -7.81 10.47
CA HIS A 132 12.89 -8.76 10.77
C HIS A 132 13.47 -8.61 12.18
N GLY A 133 13.26 -7.46 12.80
CA GLY A 133 13.84 -7.13 14.10
C GLY A 133 13.08 -7.73 15.28
N HIS A 134 13.68 -7.59 16.45
CA HIS A 134 13.17 -8.17 17.69
C HIS A 134 12.76 -7.12 18.71
N LEU A 135 13.44 -5.97 18.72
CA LEU A 135 13.21 -4.89 19.66
C LEU A 135 13.20 -3.55 18.94
N LEU A 136 12.15 -2.76 19.14
CA LEU A 136 12.12 -1.35 18.79
C LEU A 136 12.38 -0.52 20.05
N THR A 137 13.36 0.37 19.99
CA THR A 137 13.63 1.39 20.98
C THR A 137 13.32 2.77 20.40
N VAL A 138 12.41 3.49 21.04
CA VAL A 138 12.08 4.88 20.70
C VAL A 138 12.78 5.79 21.69
N HIS A 139 13.82 6.48 21.22
CA HIS A 139 14.56 7.44 22.03
C HIS A 139 13.84 8.78 22.03
N THR A 140 13.52 9.26 23.23
CA THR A 140 12.90 10.56 23.43
C THR A 140 13.73 11.41 24.38
N GLY A 141 13.49 12.72 24.39
CA GLY A 141 14.13 13.62 25.37
C GLY A 141 13.78 13.30 26.83
N SER A 142 12.73 12.50 27.08
CA SER A 142 12.26 12.08 28.41
C SER A 142 12.72 10.68 28.82
N GLY A 143 13.40 9.95 27.93
CA GLY A 143 13.82 8.56 28.14
C GLY A 143 13.45 7.65 26.98
N ASP A 144 13.85 6.39 27.09
CA ASP A 144 13.68 5.39 26.05
C ASP A 144 12.41 4.56 26.29
N LEU A 145 11.73 4.20 25.20
CA LEU A 145 10.57 3.31 25.21
C LEU A 145 10.91 2.06 24.39
N GLU A 146 10.74 0.88 24.98
CA GLU A 146 11.13 -0.39 24.37
C GLU A 146 9.90 -1.26 24.06
N PHE A 147 9.89 -1.86 22.87
CA PHE A 147 8.78 -2.67 22.37
C PHE A 147 9.32 -3.93 21.68
N GLU A 148 8.99 -5.10 22.21
CA GLU A 148 9.23 -6.37 21.50
C GLU A 148 8.42 -6.43 20.21
N LEU A 149 9.05 -6.76 19.09
CA LEU A 149 8.44 -6.79 17.76
C LEU A 149 7.89 -8.17 17.37
N HIS A 150 7.60 -9.04 18.34
CA HIS A 150 7.06 -10.36 18.03
C HIS A 150 5.75 -10.25 17.23
N GLY A 151 5.70 -10.94 16.09
CA GLY A 151 4.53 -10.94 15.20
C GLY A 151 4.36 -9.69 14.33
N SER A 152 5.26 -8.70 14.43
CA SER A 152 5.23 -7.45 13.63
C SER A 152 5.19 -7.72 12.12
N SER A 153 5.89 -8.74 11.62
CA SER A 153 5.92 -9.06 10.19
C SER A 153 4.54 -9.42 9.64
N THR A 154 3.89 -10.40 10.25
CA THR A 154 2.53 -10.82 9.88
C THR A 154 1.54 -9.68 10.11
N ALA A 155 1.80 -8.87 11.13
CA ALA A 155 1.00 -7.70 11.43
C ALA A 155 1.03 -6.63 10.33
N ILE A 156 2.23 -6.22 9.93
CA ILE A 156 2.46 -5.27 8.84
C ILE A 156 1.82 -5.77 7.54
N GLN A 157 1.91 -7.08 7.25
CA GLN A 157 1.25 -7.69 6.09
C GLN A 157 -0.29 -7.65 6.18
N ALA A 158 -0.85 -7.98 7.34
CA ALA A 158 -2.30 -7.93 7.56
C ALA A 158 -2.85 -6.49 7.42
N LEU A 159 -2.08 -5.50 7.89
CA LEU A 159 -2.43 -4.10 7.77
C LEU A 159 -2.48 -3.64 6.31
N ALA A 160 -1.47 -3.99 5.50
CA ALA A 160 -1.47 -3.71 4.06
C ALA A 160 -2.64 -4.39 3.34
N THR A 161 -2.97 -5.62 3.75
CA THR A 161 -4.12 -6.37 3.21
C THR A 161 -5.44 -5.67 3.55
N CYS A 162 -5.58 -5.10 4.74
CA CYS A 162 -6.75 -4.35 5.14
C CYS A 162 -6.98 -3.13 4.22
N VAL A 163 -5.96 -2.28 4.00
CA VAL A 163 -6.09 -1.09 3.14
C VAL A 163 -6.52 -1.50 1.73
N LYS A 164 -5.87 -2.51 1.16
CA LYS A 164 -6.23 -3.08 -0.14
C LYS A 164 -7.69 -3.52 -0.19
N GLN A 165 -8.16 -4.26 0.82
CA GLN A 165 -9.53 -4.75 0.89
C GLN A 165 -10.52 -3.60 1.00
N GLN A 166 -10.24 -2.59 1.82
CA GLN A 166 -11.15 -1.47 2.02
C GLN A 166 -11.26 -0.58 0.79
N LEU A 167 -10.14 -0.24 0.15
CA LEU A 167 -10.16 0.50 -1.12
C LEU A 167 -10.86 -0.30 -2.24
N ALA A 168 -10.67 -1.62 -2.27
CA ALA A 168 -11.42 -2.47 -3.20
C ALA A 168 -12.92 -2.51 -2.88
N MET A 169 -13.32 -2.47 -1.61
CA MET A 169 -14.73 -2.41 -1.20
C MET A 169 -15.36 -1.04 -1.48
N GLU A 170 -14.64 0.07 -1.30
CA GLU A 170 -15.08 1.40 -1.71
C GLU A 170 -15.29 1.48 -3.22
N LYS A 171 -14.36 0.91 -4.01
CA LYS A 171 -14.45 0.88 -5.47
C LYS A 171 -15.59 -0.05 -5.95
N ASN A 172 -15.84 -1.15 -5.25
CA ASN A 172 -16.75 -2.21 -5.70
C ASN A 172 -18.20 -2.07 -5.18
N GLY A 173 -18.85 -0.97 -5.54
CA GLY A 173 -20.27 -1.01 -5.91
C GLY A 173 -20.60 -1.95 -7.10
N GLY A 174 -19.68 -2.81 -7.57
CA GLY A 174 -19.83 -3.83 -8.62
C GLY A 174 -18.48 -4.48 -8.99
N PRO A 175 -18.44 -5.61 -9.74
CA PRO A 175 -17.20 -6.34 -10.05
C PRO A 175 -16.66 -6.14 -11.50
N GLY A 176 -15.33 -5.96 -11.63
CA GLY A 176 -14.53 -5.83 -12.89
C GLY A 176 -13.65 -4.55 -12.84
N GLY A 177 -12.54 -4.32 -13.54
CA GLY A 177 -11.65 -5.10 -14.40
C GLY A 177 -10.65 -4.13 -15.08
N GLY A 178 -9.33 -4.34 -14.94
CA GLY A 178 -8.30 -3.64 -15.74
C GLY A 178 -7.95 -2.20 -15.31
N ALA A 179 -6.76 -2.04 -14.71
CA ALA A 179 -6.16 -0.85 -14.11
C ALA A 179 -6.30 0.51 -14.81
N PHE A 180 -6.58 0.56 -16.11
CA PHE A 180 -6.61 1.81 -16.87
C PHE A 180 -7.83 1.95 -17.80
N ALA A 181 -8.73 0.97 -17.86
CA ALA A 181 -10.00 1.11 -18.55
C ALA A 181 -11.06 1.83 -17.67
N ASP A 182 -10.92 1.71 -16.35
CA ASP A 182 -11.89 2.20 -15.35
C ASP A 182 -11.68 3.66 -14.90
N LEU A 183 -10.70 4.38 -15.46
CA LEU A 183 -10.38 5.76 -15.04
C LEU A 183 -11.25 6.85 -15.70
N GLN A 184 -12.21 6.47 -16.54
CA GLN A 184 -13.35 7.31 -16.92
C GLN A 184 -14.64 6.48 -16.87
N ALA A 185 -15.76 7.14 -16.56
CA ALA A 185 -17.09 6.53 -16.59
C ALA A 185 -17.29 5.73 -17.89
N GLU A 186 -17.73 4.48 -17.74
CA GLU A 186 -17.88 3.44 -18.78
C GLU A 186 -17.78 3.93 -20.23
N PRO A 187 -16.69 3.62 -20.95
CA PRO A 187 -16.70 3.56 -22.39
C PRO A 187 -17.00 2.11 -22.84
N ASP A 188 -17.86 2.01 -23.85
CA ASP A 188 -18.16 0.78 -24.61
C ASP A 188 -16.83 0.11 -25.04
N GLU A 189 -16.77 -1.23 -25.12
CA GLU A 189 -15.54 -2.01 -25.41
C GLU A 189 -14.82 -1.63 -26.73
N ALA A 190 -15.38 -0.72 -27.53
CA ALA A 190 -14.78 -0.13 -28.72
C ALA A 190 -13.85 1.08 -28.47
N GLU A 191 -13.82 1.67 -27.25
CA GLU A 191 -13.10 2.92 -26.95
C GLU A 191 -11.78 2.74 -26.16
N ALA A 192 -11.44 1.53 -25.69
CA ALA A 192 -10.18 1.27 -24.99
C ALA A 192 -8.92 1.52 -25.86
N ASP A 193 -9.06 1.48 -27.19
CA ASP A 193 -8.00 1.81 -28.16
C ASP A 193 -7.78 3.33 -28.30
N ASP A 194 -8.77 4.17 -27.94
CA ASP A 194 -8.67 5.63 -28.11
C ASP A 194 -7.99 6.35 -26.94
N THR A 195 -7.48 5.63 -25.94
CA THR A 195 -6.66 6.25 -24.87
C THR A 195 -5.16 5.95 -25.01
N LYS A 196 -4.78 5.05 -25.92
CA LYS A 196 -3.37 4.75 -26.20
C LYS A 196 -2.69 5.93 -26.88
N LEU A 197 -1.50 6.26 -26.38
CA LEU A 197 -0.66 7.31 -26.97
C LEU A 197 0.12 6.80 -28.18
N PHE A 198 0.55 5.54 -28.12
CA PHE A 198 1.38 4.93 -29.16
C PHE A 198 0.60 3.89 -29.95
N HIS A 199 0.80 3.88 -31.27
CA HIS A 199 0.28 2.86 -32.16
C HIS A 199 1.40 2.22 -33.00
N GLY A 200 1.28 0.91 -33.24
CA GLY A 200 2.27 0.17 -34.03
C GLY A 200 3.68 0.26 -33.44
N SER A 201 4.63 0.79 -34.21
CA SER A 201 6.06 0.88 -33.82
C SER A 201 6.47 2.21 -33.18
N GLU A 202 5.52 3.11 -32.92
CA GLU A 202 5.79 4.44 -32.36
C GLU A 202 6.42 4.38 -30.97
N ALA A 203 5.97 3.47 -30.11
CA ALA A 203 6.54 3.30 -28.77
C ALA A 203 8.03 2.91 -28.80
N ILE A 204 8.46 2.11 -29.79
CA ILE A 204 9.87 1.70 -29.95
C ILE A 204 10.74 2.91 -30.30
N VAL A 205 10.26 3.75 -31.22
CA VAL A 205 10.98 4.97 -31.63
C VAL A 205 11.05 5.94 -30.46
N PHE A 206 9.93 6.15 -29.77
CA PHE A 206 9.88 7.01 -28.59
C PHE A 206 10.84 6.55 -27.50
N ALA A 207 10.76 5.27 -27.10
CA ALA A 207 11.63 4.71 -26.07
C ALA A 207 13.10 4.73 -26.49
N SER A 208 13.44 4.51 -27.77
CA SER A 208 14.82 4.57 -28.25
C SER A 208 15.41 5.97 -28.14
N ASN A 209 14.64 7.01 -28.49
CA ASN A 209 15.08 8.40 -28.33
C ASN A 209 15.23 8.73 -26.85
N LEU A 210 14.23 8.37 -26.04
CA LEU A 210 14.24 8.60 -24.60
C LEU A 210 15.46 7.97 -23.91
N LEU A 211 15.81 6.72 -24.27
CA LEU A 211 17.00 6.03 -23.78
C LEU A 211 18.28 6.75 -24.21
N ALA A 212 18.35 7.18 -25.48
CA ALA A 212 19.50 7.93 -25.98
C ALA A 212 19.70 9.28 -25.27
N ASP A 213 18.61 10.01 -25.01
CA ASP A 213 18.63 11.30 -24.29
C ASP A 213 19.02 11.11 -22.81
N ALA A 214 18.60 9.99 -22.22
CA ALA A 214 19.04 9.54 -20.89
C ALA A 214 20.51 9.06 -20.86
N GLY A 215 21.20 9.03 -22.01
CA GLY A 215 22.57 8.54 -22.13
C GLY A 215 22.71 7.02 -22.01
N ILE A 216 21.60 6.29 -22.09
CA ILE A 216 21.54 4.83 -21.99
C ILE A 216 21.76 4.25 -23.39
N THR A 217 22.89 3.56 -23.57
CA THR A 217 23.29 2.99 -24.86
C THR A 217 23.39 1.47 -24.86
N ASP A 218 23.40 0.85 -23.68
CA ASP A 218 23.56 -0.58 -23.50
C ASP A 218 22.23 -1.25 -23.16
N TYR A 219 21.38 -1.38 -24.18
CA TYR A 219 20.07 -2.01 -24.09
C TYR A 219 19.73 -2.79 -25.37
N THR A 220 18.83 -3.75 -25.25
CA THR A 220 18.26 -4.48 -26.39
C THR A 220 16.74 -4.41 -26.32
N MET A 221 16.11 -3.82 -27.35
CA MET A 221 14.65 -3.82 -27.49
C MET A 221 14.15 -5.25 -27.70
N LEU A 222 13.09 -5.62 -26.99
CA LEU A 222 12.44 -6.89 -27.17
C LEU A 222 11.52 -6.83 -28.39
N ASP A 223 11.48 -7.94 -29.13
CA ASP A 223 10.56 -8.13 -30.25
C ASP A 223 9.11 -8.05 -29.74
N PRO A 224 8.26 -7.14 -30.25
CA PRO A 224 6.88 -6.97 -29.79
C PRO A 224 6.06 -8.27 -29.85
N ASP A 225 6.30 -9.11 -30.87
CA ASP A 225 5.63 -10.40 -31.04
C ASP A 225 6.04 -11.43 -29.98
N LYS A 226 7.08 -11.13 -29.19
CA LYS A 226 7.61 -11.96 -28.10
C LYS A 226 7.55 -11.27 -26.75
N ASN A 227 6.82 -10.16 -26.62
CA ASN A 227 6.72 -9.41 -25.38
C ASN A 227 5.91 -10.21 -24.32
N PRO A 228 6.53 -10.66 -23.21
CA PRO A 228 5.83 -11.36 -22.15
C PRO A 228 5.05 -10.41 -21.22
N LEU A 229 5.26 -9.10 -21.33
CA LEU A 229 4.64 -8.06 -20.52
C LEU A 229 3.62 -7.27 -21.36
N SER A 230 2.49 -7.91 -21.66
CA SER A 230 1.45 -7.39 -22.57
C SER A 230 0.79 -6.08 -22.13
N GLY A 231 1.03 -5.64 -20.89
CA GLY A 231 0.57 -4.33 -20.39
C GLY A 231 1.39 -3.14 -20.90
N PHE A 232 2.55 -3.39 -21.52
CA PHE A 232 3.45 -2.34 -22.00
C PHE A 232 3.53 -2.31 -23.53
N ASP A 233 3.65 -1.10 -24.08
CA ASP A 233 3.75 -0.87 -25.52
C ASP A 233 5.13 -1.26 -26.07
N VAL A 234 6.16 -1.14 -25.24
CA VAL A 234 7.53 -1.55 -25.56
C VAL A 234 8.27 -2.06 -24.33
N VAL A 235 9.17 -3.02 -24.54
CA VAL A 235 10.01 -3.63 -23.51
C VAL A 235 11.43 -3.73 -24.03
N TRP A 236 12.42 -3.55 -23.16
CA TRP A 236 13.83 -3.75 -23.44
C TRP A 236 14.54 -4.42 -22.26
N THR A 237 15.74 -4.93 -22.53
CA THR A 237 16.62 -5.49 -21.50
C THR A 237 17.92 -4.71 -21.45
N TYR A 238 18.37 -4.38 -20.25
CA TYR A 238 19.69 -3.84 -19.99
C TYR A 238 20.73 -4.97 -19.91
N SER A 239 22.01 -4.66 -20.12
CA SER A 239 23.10 -5.67 -20.06
C SER A 239 23.30 -6.30 -18.68
N ASN A 240 22.89 -5.61 -17.61
CA ASN A 240 22.90 -6.10 -16.23
C ASN A 240 21.73 -7.06 -15.92
N GLY A 241 20.81 -7.29 -16.86
CA GLY A 241 19.64 -8.17 -16.68
C GLY A 241 18.38 -7.46 -16.19
N LEU A 242 18.42 -6.14 -15.92
CA LEU A 242 17.19 -5.38 -15.70
C LEU A 242 16.32 -5.38 -16.96
N ILE A 243 15.01 -5.33 -16.74
CA ILE A 243 14.04 -5.14 -17.81
C ILE A 243 13.47 -3.73 -17.68
N GLY A 244 13.46 -2.98 -18.77
CA GLY A 244 12.73 -1.72 -18.86
C GLY A 244 11.48 -1.91 -19.72
N ALA A 245 10.41 -1.22 -19.37
CA ALA A 245 9.16 -1.25 -20.12
C ALA A 245 8.49 0.13 -20.11
N LEU A 246 7.75 0.44 -21.18
CA LEU A 246 7.09 1.73 -21.35
C LEU A 246 5.70 1.57 -21.96
N THR A 247 4.75 2.34 -21.42
CA THR A 247 3.40 2.50 -22.00
C THR A 247 3.00 3.97 -21.94
N GLY A 248 2.19 4.41 -22.91
CA GLY A 248 1.74 5.80 -23.00
C GLY A 248 0.23 5.91 -23.16
N TYR A 249 -0.32 6.91 -22.49
CA TYR A 249 -1.74 7.24 -22.53
C TYR A 249 -1.97 8.71 -22.89
N LYS A 250 -2.91 8.99 -23.79
CA LYS A 250 -3.35 10.34 -24.16
C LYS A 250 -4.62 10.73 -23.39
N ASN A 251 -4.95 12.02 -23.37
CA ASN A 251 -6.18 12.56 -22.76
C ASN A 251 -6.33 12.31 -21.25
N MET A 252 -5.22 12.39 -20.50
CA MET A 252 -5.13 12.15 -19.06
C MET A 252 -4.98 13.45 -18.25
N GLN A 253 -5.52 14.56 -18.72
CA GLN A 253 -5.38 15.88 -18.06
C GLN A 253 -5.94 15.85 -16.63
N ASP A 254 -7.10 15.22 -16.48
CA ASP A 254 -7.86 15.18 -15.23
C ASP A 254 -7.42 14.04 -14.29
N VAL A 255 -6.50 13.19 -14.71
CA VAL A 255 -5.98 12.10 -13.88
C VAL A 255 -5.03 12.66 -12.82
N ASP A 256 -5.28 12.30 -11.57
CA ASP A 256 -4.37 12.49 -10.46
C ASP A 256 -3.30 11.38 -10.45
N LEU A 257 -2.02 11.76 -10.38
CA LEU A 257 -0.93 10.79 -10.44
C LEU A 257 -0.79 9.96 -9.16
N ASP A 258 -1.23 10.48 -8.01
CA ASP A 258 -1.25 9.72 -6.75
C ASP A 258 -2.33 8.64 -6.79
N GLU A 259 -3.52 8.97 -7.29
CA GLU A 259 -4.59 8.00 -7.50
C GLU A 259 -4.18 6.92 -8.51
N ALA A 260 -3.57 7.31 -9.63
CA ALA A 260 -3.05 6.37 -10.62
C ALA A 260 -2.01 5.41 -10.02
N ALA A 261 -1.09 5.94 -9.20
CA ALA A 261 -0.10 5.12 -8.49
C ALA A 261 -0.77 4.11 -7.53
N ASP A 262 -1.82 4.51 -6.82
CA ASP A 262 -2.54 3.63 -5.90
C ASP A 262 -3.27 2.48 -6.61
N ILE A 263 -3.84 2.77 -7.78
CA ILE A 263 -4.46 1.76 -8.62
C ILE A 263 -3.42 0.74 -9.09
N MET A 264 -2.25 1.20 -9.55
CA MET A 264 -1.16 0.31 -9.97
C MET A 264 -0.69 -0.61 -8.83
N ILE A 265 -0.47 -0.04 -7.64
CA ILE A 265 -0.11 -0.82 -6.44
C ILE A 265 -1.17 -1.87 -6.13
N SER A 266 -2.45 -1.49 -6.18
CA SER A 266 -3.58 -2.38 -5.91
C SER A 266 -3.64 -3.55 -6.89
N ASP A 267 -3.40 -3.30 -8.18
CA ASP A 267 -3.49 -4.31 -9.24
C ASP A 267 -2.30 -5.27 -9.24
N ASP A 268 -1.10 -4.78 -8.98
CA ASP A 268 0.07 -5.64 -8.74
C ASP A 268 -0.15 -6.50 -7.49
N ALA A 269 -0.69 -5.91 -6.42
CA ALA A 269 -1.00 -6.64 -5.20
C ALA A 269 -2.04 -7.75 -5.43
N LYS A 270 -3.00 -7.56 -6.34
CA LYS A 270 -3.99 -8.61 -6.72
C LYS A 270 -3.34 -9.77 -7.46
N SER A 271 -2.32 -9.48 -8.24
CA SER A 271 -1.60 -10.46 -9.06
C SER A 271 -0.53 -11.22 -8.26
N CYS A 272 -0.09 -10.66 -7.13
CA CYS A 272 0.86 -11.29 -6.21
C CYS A 272 0.20 -12.38 -5.35
N THR A 273 0.73 -13.60 -5.41
CA THR A 273 0.31 -14.73 -4.56
C THR A 273 1.16 -14.89 -3.29
N GLY A 274 2.33 -14.25 -3.25
CA GLY A 274 3.28 -14.30 -2.15
C GLY A 274 3.25 -13.08 -1.24
N ASN A 275 4.41 -12.74 -0.69
CA ASN A 275 4.61 -11.60 0.19
C ASN A 275 4.72 -10.31 -0.64
N PHE A 276 3.64 -9.55 -0.65
CA PHE A 276 3.58 -8.26 -1.29
C PHE A 276 4.16 -7.13 -0.42
N SER A 277 4.94 -6.25 -1.03
CA SER A 277 5.39 -4.98 -0.47
C SER A 277 5.32 -3.89 -1.53
N SER A 278 5.05 -2.65 -1.14
CA SER A 278 5.00 -1.51 -2.05
C SER A 278 5.35 -0.22 -1.31
N GLY A 279 5.65 0.83 -2.06
CA GLY A 279 5.86 2.17 -1.53
C GLY A 279 5.87 3.21 -2.64
N LYS A 280 5.72 4.48 -2.26
CA LYS A 280 5.83 5.61 -3.18
C LYS A 280 7.10 6.38 -2.88
N LYS A 281 7.80 6.83 -3.92
CA LYS A 281 9.00 7.66 -3.80
C LYS A 281 8.66 9.11 -4.06
N MET A 282 9.34 10.02 -3.35
CA MET A 282 9.23 11.44 -3.64
C MET A 282 9.77 11.73 -5.03
N ALA A 283 8.94 12.38 -5.85
CA ALA A 283 9.37 13.00 -7.09
C ALA A 283 8.68 14.37 -7.15
N GLY A 284 9.47 15.43 -7.19
CA GLY A 284 8.95 16.76 -7.48
C GLY A 284 8.74 16.93 -8.99
N PRO A 285 7.92 17.91 -9.42
CA PRO A 285 7.82 18.24 -10.83
C PRO A 285 9.18 18.69 -11.37
N VAL A 286 9.48 18.32 -12.62
CA VAL A 286 10.67 18.79 -13.36
C VAL A 286 10.16 19.66 -14.52
N GLY A 287 10.41 20.97 -14.43
CA GLY A 287 9.80 21.93 -15.34
C GLY A 287 8.27 21.91 -15.20
N SER A 288 7.57 21.63 -16.29
CA SER A 288 6.10 21.54 -16.36
C SER A 288 5.54 20.12 -16.32
N VAL A 289 6.41 19.12 -16.18
CA VAL A 289 6.02 17.70 -16.09
C VAL A 289 5.84 17.33 -14.63
N ASN A 290 4.67 16.80 -14.29
CA ASN A 290 4.42 16.24 -12.97
C ASN A 290 4.89 14.79 -12.94
N ILE A 291 5.56 14.38 -11.87
CA ILE A 291 6.21 13.07 -11.78
C ILE A 291 5.72 12.37 -10.52
N ARG A 292 5.38 11.08 -10.65
CA ARG A 292 5.15 10.20 -9.50
C ARG A 292 5.94 8.90 -9.64
N ARG A 293 6.68 8.54 -8.60
CA ARG A 293 7.46 7.31 -8.52
C ARG A 293 6.84 6.37 -7.49
N LEU A 294 6.83 5.08 -7.78
CA LEU A 294 6.37 4.04 -6.88
C LEU A 294 7.10 2.72 -7.13
N TYR A 295 6.99 1.78 -6.21
CA TYR A 295 7.46 0.42 -6.43
C TYR A 295 6.48 -0.60 -5.86
N THR A 296 6.54 -1.81 -6.41
CA THR A 296 5.85 -3.00 -5.94
C THR A 296 6.83 -4.17 -5.95
N ALA A 297 6.69 -5.09 -5.01
CA ALA A 297 7.46 -6.32 -4.99
C ALA A 297 6.59 -7.47 -4.48
N CYS A 298 6.66 -8.60 -5.17
CA CYS A 298 6.06 -9.86 -4.78
C CYS A 298 7.17 -10.89 -4.56
N ARG A 299 7.35 -11.33 -3.32
CA ARG A 299 8.43 -12.27 -2.93
C ARG A 299 7.87 -13.58 -2.38
N GLY A 300 8.65 -14.66 -2.47
CA GLY A 300 8.29 -15.96 -1.88
C GLY A 300 7.43 -16.87 -2.77
N ASP A 301 7.11 -16.45 -3.98
CA ASP A 301 6.55 -17.29 -5.04
C ASP A 301 7.65 -17.95 -5.88
N ALA A 302 7.27 -18.85 -6.79
CA ALA A 302 8.21 -19.47 -7.74
C ALA A 302 8.92 -18.43 -8.64
N ASP A 303 8.24 -17.31 -8.91
CA ASP A 303 8.68 -16.24 -9.80
C ASP A 303 8.62 -14.89 -9.04
N PRO A 304 9.64 -14.56 -8.22
CA PRO A 304 9.67 -13.29 -7.51
C PRO A 304 9.78 -12.12 -8.50
N ILE A 305 9.08 -11.03 -8.24
CA ILE A 305 9.09 -9.85 -9.10
C ILE A 305 9.17 -8.58 -8.27
N GLU A 306 10.00 -7.64 -8.71
CA GLU A 306 10.04 -6.28 -8.17
C GLU A 306 10.00 -5.28 -9.33
N ILE A 307 9.13 -4.28 -9.21
CA ILE A 307 8.87 -3.29 -10.24
C ILE A 307 8.96 -1.89 -9.64
N HIS A 308 9.75 -1.03 -10.26
CA HIS A 308 9.83 0.40 -9.94
C HIS A 308 9.23 1.17 -11.10
N TYR A 309 8.17 1.92 -10.84
CA TYR A 309 7.44 2.70 -11.82
C TYR A 309 7.71 4.19 -11.69
N THR A 310 7.69 4.87 -12.82
CA THR A 310 7.74 6.33 -12.91
C THR A 310 6.67 6.80 -13.88
N LEU A 311 5.75 7.62 -13.38
CA LEU A 311 4.66 8.23 -14.11
C LEU A 311 5.02 9.68 -14.42
N PHE A 312 5.01 10.05 -15.69
CA PHE A 312 5.22 11.41 -16.17
C PHE A 312 3.92 11.94 -16.74
N LYS A 313 3.32 12.95 -16.11
CA LYS A 313 2.20 13.70 -16.69
C LYS A 313 2.72 14.94 -17.42
N THR A 314 2.63 14.90 -18.74
CA THR A 314 3.10 15.96 -19.64
C THR A 314 2.12 17.15 -19.65
N PRO A 315 2.56 18.36 -20.07
CA PRO A 315 1.66 19.52 -20.21
C PRO A 315 0.53 19.32 -21.22
N ALA A 316 0.72 18.42 -22.19
CA ALA A 316 -0.32 18.04 -23.15
C ALA A 316 -1.41 17.15 -22.51
N GLY A 317 -1.22 16.71 -21.26
CA GLY A 317 -2.09 15.77 -20.58
C GLY A 317 -1.90 14.35 -21.08
N HIS A 318 -0.67 13.96 -21.38
CA HIS A 318 -0.32 12.57 -21.60
C HIS A 318 0.27 12.01 -20.32
N ILE A 319 0.05 10.72 -20.06
CA ILE A 319 0.78 9.98 -19.04
C ILE A 319 1.71 9.01 -19.75
N ILE A 320 3.00 9.12 -19.45
CA ILE A 320 4.01 8.16 -19.86
C ILE A 320 4.41 7.38 -18.60
N GLN A 321 4.23 6.07 -18.63
CA GLN A 321 4.62 5.17 -17.57
C GLN A 321 5.87 4.41 -18.00
N ILE A 322 6.92 4.51 -17.20
CA ILE A 322 8.13 3.70 -17.33
C ILE A 322 8.17 2.73 -16.15
N ALA A 323 8.53 1.48 -16.42
CA ALA A 323 8.75 0.46 -15.41
C ALA A 323 10.15 -0.13 -15.54
N HIS A 324 10.82 -0.30 -14.41
CA HIS A 324 12.05 -1.08 -14.28
C HIS A 324 11.75 -2.33 -13.46
N ILE A 325 12.00 -3.49 -14.04
CA ILE A 325 11.51 -4.78 -13.56
C ILE A 325 12.70 -5.71 -13.30
N ARG A 326 12.62 -6.42 -12.19
CA ARG A 326 13.51 -7.51 -11.80
C ARG A 326 12.68 -8.76 -11.56
N LEU A 327 12.99 -9.84 -12.29
CA LEU A 327 12.30 -11.14 -12.23
C LEU A 327 13.06 -12.20 -11.39
N ASP A 328 14.25 -11.86 -10.88
CA ASP A 328 14.98 -12.70 -9.93
C ASP A 328 15.68 -11.87 -8.85
N ASP A 329 15.77 -12.38 -7.62
CA ASP A 329 16.45 -11.68 -6.52
C ASP A 329 18.00 -11.74 -6.64
N LYS A 330 18.56 -12.26 -7.74
CA LYS A 330 19.96 -12.73 -7.78
C LYS A 330 20.87 -12.00 -8.74
N GLN A 331 20.37 -11.18 -9.67
CA GLN A 331 21.23 -10.58 -10.70
C GLN A 331 21.49 -9.08 -10.51
N VAL A 332 20.54 -8.32 -9.97
CA VAL A 332 20.65 -6.86 -9.90
C VAL A 332 20.61 -6.36 -8.46
N PRO A 333 21.61 -5.57 -8.00
CA PRO A 333 21.59 -4.92 -6.69
C PRO A 333 20.30 -4.11 -6.45
N PRO A 334 19.70 -4.16 -5.24
CA PRO A 334 18.48 -3.41 -4.92
C PRO A 334 18.58 -1.91 -5.22
N ASP A 335 19.71 -1.27 -4.90
CA ASP A 335 19.92 0.16 -5.15
C ASP A 335 19.95 0.51 -6.64
N GLU A 336 20.42 -0.40 -7.49
CA GLU A 336 20.48 -0.19 -8.94
C GLU A 336 19.08 -0.23 -9.56
N LEU A 337 18.24 -1.16 -9.11
CA LEU A 337 16.82 -1.18 -9.51
C LEU A 337 16.06 0.03 -8.96
N ALA A 338 16.30 0.41 -7.70
CA ALA A 338 15.61 1.50 -7.05
C ALA A 338 15.89 2.87 -7.69
N ASN A 339 17.03 3.03 -8.35
CA ASN A 339 17.44 4.29 -8.97
C ASN A 339 17.54 4.17 -10.50
N ALA A 340 17.02 3.10 -11.09
CA ALA A 340 17.12 2.84 -12.53
C ALA A 340 16.43 3.94 -13.37
N ASP A 341 15.45 4.63 -12.80
CA ASP A 341 14.74 5.72 -13.47
C ASP A 341 15.40 7.10 -13.33
N ASP A 342 16.44 7.26 -12.51
CA ASP A 342 17.05 8.57 -12.22
C ASP A 342 17.56 9.28 -13.48
N ALA A 343 18.07 8.53 -14.46
CA ALA A 343 18.53 9.08 -15.74
C ALA A 343 17.39 9.74 -16.54
N PHE A 344 16.16 9.26 -16.40
CA PHE A 344 14.99 9.81 -17.08
C PHE A 344 14.41 11.04 -16.38
N LEU A 345 14.84 11.34 -15.14
CA LEU A 345 14.43 12.51 -14.38
C LEU A 345 15.28 13.76 -14.71
N ALA A 346 16.32 13.60 -15.52
CA ALA A 346 17.19 14.70 -15.91
C ALA A 346 16.41 15.74 -16.75
N PRO A 347 16.56 17.06 -16.50
CA PRO A 347 15.79 18.09 -17.20
C PRO A 347 15.83 18.04 -18.74
N PRO A 348 16.95 17.66 -19.41
CA PRO A 348 16.96 17.48 -20.85
C PRO A 348 16.00 16.38 -21.32
N VAL A 349 15.95 15.28 -20.57
CA VAL A 349 15.11 14.12 -20.91
C VAL A 349 13.63 14.41 -20.67
N VAL A 350 13.33 15.06 -19.54
CA VAL A 350 11.96 15.44 -19.19
C VAL A 350 11.43 16.57 -20.08
N GLY A 351 12.30 17.43 -20.59
CA GLY A 351 11.93 18.53 -21.48
C GLY A 351 11.44 18.09 -22.86
N ASP A 352 11.81 16.88 -23.28
CA ASP A 352 11.41 16.28 -24.55
C ASP A 352 10.13 15.40 -24.44
N MET A 353 9.54 15.32 -23.24
CA MET A 353 8.29 14.58 -22.94
C MET A 353 7.00 15.37 -23.12
#